data_AF-A0ABD5DX90-F1
#
_entry.id   AF-A0ABD5DX90-F1
#
_cell.length_a   1.000
_cell.length_b   1.000
_cell.length_c   1.000
_cell.angle_alpha   90.00
_cell.angle_beta   90.00
_cell.angle_gamma   90.00
#
_symmetry.space_group_name_H-M   'P 1'
#
loop_
_entity.id
_entity.type
_entity.pdbx_description
1 polymer ?
#
loop_
_entity_poly.entity_id
_entity_poly.type
_entity_poly.pdbx_seq_one_letter_code
_entity_poly.pdbx_strand_id
1 'polypeptide(L)' 'VIYKHEIISLRHYRNETEASAKHRVPLVIVPPLAVNMLIYDLFPTRSLIRYFLDQGFEVYLIDWGVPTRNQAKYN' A
#
# COMPACT_ATOMS: atom_id res chain seq x y z
N VAL A 1 7.90 3.03 3.42
CA VAL A 1 7.21 4.24 2.93
C VAL A 1 8.19 5.00 2.06
N ILE A 2 7.81 5.37 0.84
CA ILE A 2 8.70 6.02 -0.13
C ILE A 2 8.29 7.45 -0.47
N TYR A 3 7.05 7.85 -0.13
CA TYR A 3 6.57 9.22 -0.25
C TYR A 3 5.58 9.50 0.88
N LYS A 4 5.52 10.75 1.35
CA LYS A 4 4.60 11.20 2.38
C LYS A 4 4.18 12.64 2.14
N HIS A 5 2.90 12.92 2.31
CA HIS A 5 2.31 14.25 2.26
C HIS A 5 1.20 14.35 3.31
N GLU A 6 1.42 15.17 4.34
CA GLU A 6 0.56 15.24 5.52
C GLU A 6 0.26 13.85 6.14
N ILE A 7 -1.00 13.44 6.14
CA ILE A 7 -1.48 12.13 6.63
C ILE A 7 -1.33 11.02 5.58
N ILE A 8 -1.11 11.37 4.31
CA ILE A 8 -1.06 10.43 3.20
C ILE A 8 0.37 9.91 3.04
N SER A 9 0.52 8.60 2.87
CA SER A 9 1.81 7.93 2.64
C SER A 9 1.71 6.94 1.48
N LEU A 10 2.75 6.87 0.65
CA LEU A 10 2.92 5.81 -0.34
C LEU A 10 3.84 4.73 0.22
N ARG A 11 3.33 3.51 0.35
CA ARG A 11 4.08 2.33 0.79
C ARG A 11 4.47 1.52 -0.44
N HIS A 12 5.73 1.07 -0.50
CA HIS A 12 6.24 0.20 -1.55
C HIS A 12 6.70 -1.11 -0.92
N TYR A 13 6.23 -2.21 -1.49
CA TYR A 13 6.50 -3.57 -1.09
C TYR A 13 7.15 -4.29 -2.27
N ARG A 14 8.29 -4.94 -2.01
CA ARG A 14 9.04 -5.70 -3.00
C ARG A 14 9.66 -6.94 -2.34
N ASN A 15 9.89 -7.97 -3.15
CA ASN A 15 10.73 -9.08 -2.73
C ASN A 15 12.20 -8.63 -2.64
N GLU A 16 12.99 -9.27 -1.78
CA GLU A 16 14.39 -8.90 -1.54
C GLU A 16 15.30 -9.19 -2.75
N THR A 17 14.91 -10.15 -3.58
CA THR A 17 15.67 -10.59 -4.75
C THR A 17 15.00 -10.15 -6.05
N GLU A 18 15.77 -9.56 -6.96
CA GLU A 18 15.26 -9.14 -8.28
C GLU A 18 14.76 -10.33 -9.11
N ALA A 19 15.33 -11.52 -8.92
CA ALA A 19 14.89 -12.75 -9.59
C ALA A 19 13.44 -13.14 -9.25
N SER A 20 12.87 -12.62 -8.15
CA SER A 20 11.48 -12.87 -7.76
C SER A 20 10.49 -11.90 -8.38
N ALA A 21 10.95 -10.79 -8.98
CA ALA A 21 10.09 -9.86 -9.70
C ALA A 21 9.83 -10.40 -11.13
N LYS A 22 8.58 -10.79 -11.39
CA LYS A 22 8.15 -11.36 -12.69
C LYS A 22 7.54 -10.32 -13.61
N HIS A 23 7.06 -9.21 -13.06
CA HIS A 23 6.29 -8.20 -13.79
C HIS A 23 7.03 -6.86 -13.82
N ARG A 24 7.26 -6.32 -15.02
CA ARG A 24 7.86 -4.99 -15.21
C ARG A 24 6.94 -3.85 -14.78
N VAL A 25 5.62 -4.04 -14.92
CA VAL A 25 4.61 -3.04 -14.53
C VAL A 25 4.15 -3.34 -13.10
N PRO A 26 4.25 -2.39 -12.15
CA PRO A 26 3.85 -2.61 -10.77
C PRO A 26 2.33 -2.53 -10.58
N LEU A 27 1.85 -3.01 -9.43
CA LEU A 27 0.48 -2.82 -8.99
C LEU A 27 0.39 -1.65 -8.01
N VAL A 28 -0.59 -0.77 -8.22
CA VAL A 28 -0.90 0.33 -7.29
C VAL A 28 -2.29 0.10 -6.70
N ILE A 29 -2.34 -0.12 -5.39
CA ILE A 29 -3.57 -0.27 -4.64
C ILE A 29 -4.01 1.10 -4.13
N VAL A 30 -5.18 1.53 -4.60
CA VAL A 30 -5.89 2.73 -4.16
C VAL A 30 -7.07 2.26 -3.30
N PRO A 31 -6.92 2.22 -1.96
CA PRO A 31 -7.98 1.71 -1.10
C PRO A 31 -9.10 2.75 -0.90
N PRO A 32 -10.32 2.32 -0.51
CA PRO A 32 -11.35 3.24 -0.04
C PRO A 32 -10.87 4.07 1.15
N LEU A 33 -11.33 5.32 1.27
CA LEU A 33 -10.96 6.22 2.37
C LEU A 33 -11.50 5.76 3.74
N ALA A 34 -12.56 4.94 3.75
CA ALA A 34 -13.25 4.52 4.97
C ALA A 34 -12.61 3.29 5.67
N VAL A 35 -11.51 2.76 5.15
CA VAL A 35 -10.86 1.55 5.70
C VAL A 35 -9.44 1.83 6.17
N ASN A 36 -9.00 1.09 7.19
CA ASN A 36 -7.60 1.06 7.59
C ASN A 36 -6.82 0.12 6.66
N MET A 37 -5.66 0.58 6.18
CA MET A 37 -4.77 -0.14 5.26
C MET A 37 -4.27 -1.48 5.80
N LEU A 38 -4.31 -1.69 7.11
CA LEU A 38 -4.03 -2.98 7.72
C LEU A 38 -4.89 -4.09 7.12
N ILE A 39 -6.11 -3.84 6.64
CA ILE A 39 -6.98 -4.87 6.04
C ILE A 39 -6.31 -5.61 4.86
N TYR A 40 -5.36 -4.98 4.17
CA TYR A 40 -4.65 -5.58 3.04
C TYR A 40 -3.47 -6.47 3.44
N ASP A 41 -3.04 -6.42 4.70
CA ASP A 41 -1.82 -7.09 5.20
C ASP A 41 -1.91 -7.50 6.68
N LEU A 42 -3.13 -7.73 7.20
CA LEU A 42 -3.37 -7.88 8.65
C LEU A 42 -2.87 -9.24 9.19
N PHE A 43 -3.14 -10.31 8.45
CA PHE A 43 -2.77 -11.67 8.84
C PHE A 43 -1.83 -12.26 7.79
N PRO A 44 -0.73 -12.93 8.20
CA PRO A 44 0.23 -13.50 7.25
C PRO A 44 -0.40 -14.43 6.20
N THR A 45 -1.42 -15.20 6.60
CA THR A 45 -2.12 -16.15 5.73
C THR A 45 -3.26 -15.54 4.92
N ARG A 46 -3.59 -14.25 5.13
CA ARG A 46 -4.68 -13.53 4.43
C ARG A 46 -4.22 -12.16 3.93
N SER A 47 -2.91 -12.00 3.71
CA SER A 47 -2.36 -10.76 3.19
C SER A 47 -2.50 -10.72 1.68
N LEU A 48 -3.25 -9.73 1.19
CA LEU A 48 -3.38 -9.48 -0.24
C LEU A 48 -2.06 -8.94 -0.81
N ILE A 49 -1.33 -8.14 -0.02
CA ILE A 49 0.01 -7.67 -0.38
C ILE A 49 0.93 -8.86 -0.61
N ARG A 50 0.99 -9.80 0.35
CA ARG A 50 1.82 -11.00 0.25
C ARG A 50 1.46 -11.84 -0.95
N TYR A 51 0.16 -12.06 -1.17
CA TYR A 51 -0.32 -12.79 -2.34
C TYR A 51 0.24 -12.21 -3.65
N PHE A 52 0.17 -10.89 -3.86
CA PHE A 52 0.68 -10.26 -5.07
C PHE A 52 2.21 -10.26 -5.16
N LEU A 53 2.92 -10.13 -4.04
CA LEU A 53 4.38 -10.30 -3.99
C LEU A 53 4.79 -11.71 -4.42
N ASP A 54 4.07 -12.74 -3.96
CA ASP A 54 4.33 -14.14 -4.33
C ASP A 54 3.98 -14.42 -5.81
N GLN A 55 3.04 -13.67 -6.40
CA GLN A 55 2.82 -13.67 -7.84
C GLN A 55 3.92 -12.94 -8.63
N GLY A 56 4.82 -12.22 -7.97
CA GLY A 56 5.97 -11.55 -8.57
C GLY A 56 5.72 -10.11 -9.00
N PHE A 57 4.70 -9.45 -8.46
CA PHE A 57 4.50 -8.00 -8.64
C PHE A 57 5.29 -7.22 -7.60
N GLU A 58 5.75 -6.02 -7.98
CA GLU A 58 5.97 -4.97 -7.01
C GLU A 58 4.64 -4.31 -6.66
N VAL A 59 4.42 -4.01 -5.38
CA VAL A 59 3.13 -3.51 -4.90
C VAL A 59 3.33 -2.16 -4.23
N TYR A 60 2.52 -1.20 -4.64
CA TYR A 60 2.40 0.10 -4.00
C TYR A 60 1.02 0.20 -3.35
N LEU A 61 0.96 0.76 -2.14
CA LEU A 61 -0.28 0.99 -1.41
C LEU A 61 -0.35 2.44 -0.97
N ILE A 62 -1.43 3.12 -1.34
CA ILE A 62 -1.75 4.43 -0.79
C ILE A 62 -2.34 4.22 0.59
N ASP A 63 -1.70 4.82 1.59
CA ASP A 63 -2.19 4.92 2.95
C ASP A 63 -2.67 6.35 3.18
N TRP A 64 -3.98 6.53 3.31
CA TRP A 64 -4.61 7.83 3.51
C TRP A 64 -4.39 8.39 4.92
N GLY A 65 -3.88 7.56 5.85
CA GLY A 65 -3.72 7.92 7.25
C GLY A 65 -5.06 8.06 7.97
N VAL A 66 -5.02 8.74 9.12
CA VAL A 66 -6.21 9.03 9.93
C VAL A 66 -6.47 10.52 9.87
N PRO A 67 -7.61 10.96 9.31
CA PRO A 67 -7.97 12.37 9.28
C PRO A 67 -8.04 12.97 10.69
N THR A 68 -7.56 14.20 10.82
CA THR A 68 -7.68 15.02 12.03
C THR A 68 -8.49 16.28 11.71
N ARG A 69 -8.70 17.15 12.71
CA ARG A 69 -9.32 18.47 12.48
C ARG A 69 -8.56 19.32 11.45
N ASN A 70 -7.27 19.09 11.24
CA ASN A 70 -6.49 19.83 10.25
C ASN A 70 -6.95 19.54 8.81
N GLN A 71 -7.52 18.37 8.55
CA GLN A 71 -8.06 17.97 7.24
C GLN A 71 -9.56 18.29 7.08
N ALA A 72 -10.17 18.99 8.03
CA ALA A 72 -11.60 19.31 7.97
C ALA A 72 -11.92 20.53 7.09
N LYS A 73 -10.90 21.23 6.58
CA LYS A 73 -11.09 22.39 5.71
C LYS A 73 -11.51 21.90 4.32
N TYR A 74 -12.64 22.39 3.83
CA TYR A 74 -12.89 22.40 2.40
C TYR A 74 -11.94 23.41 1.76
N ASN A 75 -11.33 23.04 0.64
CA ASN A 75 -10.47 23.94 -0.16
C ASN A 75 -11.23 25.21 -0.57
#